data_AF-A0A7S2AFI6-F1
#
_entry.id   AF-A0A7S2AFI6-F1
#
_cell.length_a   1.000
_cell.length_b   1.000
_cell.length_c   1.000
_cell.angle_alpha   90.00
_cell.angle_beta   90.00
_cell.angle_gamma   90.00
#
_symmetry.space_group_name_H-M   'P 1'
#
loop_
_entity.id
_entity.type
_entity.pdbx_description
1 polymer ?
#
loop_
_entity_poly.entity_id
_entity_poly.type
_entity_poly.pdbx_seq_one_letter_code
_entity_poly.pdbx_strand_id
1 'polypeptide(L)'
;CERVQRAAETEPAKVASVLEQACSELAKDPRSYDDKRHLRLWVKYANTQPRQEQVLCMAEERGIGVTHSLLYEALANALERQRCFQKAEAAYQRGLRRGTEPQGKLERSFA
;
A
#
# COMPACT_ATOMS: atom_id res chain seq x y z
N CYS A 1 -27.71 1.49 6.70
CA CYS A 1 -26.62 1.00 7.59
C CYS A 1 -25.44 1.96 7.53
N GLU A 2 -25.55 3.09 8.22
CA GLU A 2 -24.57 4.21 8.14
C GLU A 2 -23.77 4.39 9.45
N ARG A 3 -23.98 3.51 10.44
CA ARG A 3 -23.41 3.67 11.79
C ARG A 3 -21.97 3.17 11.93
N VAL A 4 -21.51 2.29 11.03
CA VAL A 4 -20.13 1.77 11.04
C VAL A 4 -19.17 2.70 10.27
N GLN A 5 -19.69 3.58 9.41
CA GLN A 5 -18.87 4.55 8.69
C GLN A 5 -18.52 5.78 9.55
N ARG A 6 -19.44 6.27 10.41
CA ARG A 6 -19.22 7.48 11.22
C ARG A 6 -18.18 7.38 12.34
N ALA A 7 -17.89 6.17 12.85
CA ALA A 7 -16.87 6.00 13.89
C ALA A 7 -15.43 6.07 13.36
N ALA A 8 -15.24 5.98 12.04
CA ALA A 8 -13.94 6.14 11.40
C ALA A 8 -13.56 7.61 11.16
N GLU A 9 -14.50 8.54 11.32
CA GLU A 9 -14.31 9.97 11.02
C GLU A 9 -13.97 10.82 12.26
N THR A 10 -14.13 10.29 13.48
CA THR A 10 -14.05 11.11 14.69
C THR A 10 -12.63 11.42 15.17
N GLU A 11 -11.62 10.60 14.87
CA GLU A 11 -10.22 10.89 15.24
C GLU A 11 -9.24 10.25 14.24
N PRO A 12 -8.86 10.92 13.14
CA PRO A 12 -7.94 10.36 12.14
C PRO A 12 -6.59 9.95 12.74
N ALA A 13 -6.13 10.67 13.78
CA ALA A 13 -4.93 10.33 14.53
C ALA A 13 -5.05 9.00 15.29
N LYS A 14 -6.21 8.72 15.87
CA LYS A 14 -6.48 7.49 16.62
C LYS A 14 -6.58 6.29 15.68
N VAL A 15 -7.21 6.48 14.52
CA VAL A 15 -7.26 5.48 13.46
C VAL A 15 -5.86 5.17 12.92
N ALA A 16 -5.03 6.20 12.70
CA ALA A 16 -3.64 6.02 12.25
C ALA A 16 -2.82 5.22 13.27
N SER A 17 -2.95 5.51 14.57
CA SER A 17 -2.23 4.81 15.64
C SER A 17 -2.62 3.33 15.70
N VAL A 18 -3.91 3.00 15.62
CA VAL A 18 -4.39 1.61 15.60
C VAL A 18 -3.89 0.87 14.35
N LEU A 19 -3.90 1.54 13.19
CA LEU A 19 -3.40 0.95 11.94
C LEU A 19 -1.90 0.70 11.98
N GLU A 20 -1.11 1.61 12.55
CA GLU A 20 0.33 1.42 12.75
C GLU A 20 0.60 0.19 13.62
N GLN A 21 -0.10 0.08 14.76
CA GLN A 21 0.08 -1.02 15.70
C GLN A 21 -0.26 -2.36 15.03
N ALA A 22 -1.37 -2.42 14.30
CA ALA A 22 -1.76 -3.59 13.53
C ALA A 22 -0.75 -3.92 12.41
N CYS A 23 -0.25 -2.93 11.67
CA CYS A 23 0.78 -3.14 10.66
C CYS A 23 2.09 -3.65 11.27
N SER A 24 2.47 -3.16 12.46
CA SER A 24 3.66 -3.59 13.19
C SER A 24 3.53 -5.04 13.68
N GLU A 25 2.37 -5.42 14.21
CA GLU A 25 2.10 -6.81 14.63
C GLU A 25 2.07 -7.77 13.45
N LEU A 26 1.37 -7.40 12.36
CA LEU A 26 1.33 -8.23 11.15
C LEU A 26 2.69 -8.31 10.47
N ALA A 27 3.51 -7.25 10.53
CA ALA A 27 4.88 -7.29 10.04
C ALA A 27 5.78 -8.27 10.80
N LYS A 28 5.40 -8.73 12.01
CA LYS A 28 6.16 -9.77 12.72
C LYS A 28 5.95 -11.18 12.16
N ASP A 29 4.86 -11.43 11.43
CA ASP A 29 4.56 -12.73 10.84
C ASP A 29 4.72 -12.70 9.30
N PRO A 30 5.81 -13.27 8.76
CA PRO A 30 6.06 -13.38 7.32
C PRO A 30 4.96 -14.11 6.55
N ARG A 31 4.19 -14.99 7.21
CA ARG A 31 3.10 -15.74 6.56
C ARG A 31 1.97 -14.83 6.10
N SER A 32 1.85 -13.66 6.71
CA SER A 32 0.84 -12.66 6.37
C SER A 32 1.26 -11.72 5.23
N TYR A 33 2.51 -11.81 4.74
CA TYR A 33 3.04 -10.86 3.75
C TYR A 33 2.41 -11.03 2.38
N ASP A 34 1.96 -12.24 2.06
CA ASP A 34 1.25 -12.54 0.82
C ASP A 34 -0.28 -12.31 0.95
N ASP A 35 -0.79 -11.99 2.15
CA ASP A 35 -2.22 -11.77 2.34
C ASP A 35 -2.64 -10.38 1.82
N LYS A 36 -3.52 -10.35 0.81
CA LYS A 36 -4.10 -9.11 0.27
C LYS A 36 -4.77 -8.25 1.35
N ARG A 37 -5.33 -8.85 2.40
CA ARG A 37 -5.98 -8.12 3.51
C ARG A 37 -4.97 -7.30 4.30
N HIS A 38 -3.78 -7.85 4.50
CA HIS A 38 -2.68 -7.15 5.15
C HIS A 38 -2.21 -5.97 4.28
N LEU A 39 -2.02 -6.19 2.97
CA LEU A 39 -1.66 -5.11 2.05
C LEU A 39 -2.68 -3.97 2.02
N ARG A 40 -3.99 -4.29 2.05
CA ARG A 40 -5.05 -3.26 2.15
C ARG A 40 -4.94 -2.44 3.42
N LEU A 41 -4.52 -3.05 4.53
CA LEU A 41 -4.30 -2.35 5.79
C LEU A 41 -3.15 -1.35 5.67
N TRP A 42 -2.04 -1.76 5.03
CA TRP A 42 -0.90 -0.87 4.74
C TRP A 42 -1.29 0.29 3.84
N VAL A 43 -2.05 0.06 2.78
CA VAL A 43 -2.54 1.14 1.91
C VAL A 43 -3.44 2.10 2.70
N LYS A 44 -4.31 1.58 3.58
CA LYS A 44 -5.16 2.41 4.42
C LYS A 44 -4.35 3.24 5.41
N TYR A 45 -3.32 2.65 6.03
CA TYR A 45 -2.38 3.37 6.89
C TYR A 45 -1.63 4.45 6.10
N ALA A 46 -1.10 4.11 4.92
CA ALA A 46 -0.40 5.04 4.05
C ALA A 46 -1.26 6.25 3.65
N ASN A 47 -2.57 6.06 3.41
CA ASN A 47 -3.52 7.15 3.15
C ASN A 47 -3.76 8.08 4.35
N THR A 48 -3.50 7.62 5.58
CA THR A 48 -3.58 8.48 6.77
C THR A 48 -2.31 9.33 6.96
N GLN A 49 -1.22 8.94 6.30
CA GLN A 49 0.07 9.62 6.41
C GLN A 49 0.24 10.65 5.29
N PRO A 50 0.89 11.80 5.57
CA PRO A 50 1.15 12.82 4.56
C PRO A 50 2.11 12.33 3.45
N ARG A 51 2.92 11.30 3.74
CA ARG A 51 3.89 10.69 2.82
C ARG A 51 3.56 9.22 2.57
N GLN A 52 2.48 9.01 1.82
CA GLN A 52 2.00 7.67 1.46
C GLN A 52 3.10 6.83 0.77
N GLU A 53 3.96 7.45 -0.04
CA GLU A 53 5.04 6.79 -0.75
C GLU A 53 6.09 6.21 0.21
N GLN A 54 6.40 6.89 1.31
CA GLN A 54 7.39 6.41 2.28
C GLN A 54 6.88 5.15 3.00
N VAL A 55 5.60 5.16 3.37
CA VAL A 55 4.96 4.00 4.03
C VAL A 55 4.92 2.79 3.10
N LEU A 56 4.56 3.00 1.83
CA LEU A 56 4.49 1.93 0.83
C LEU A 56 5.88 1.41 0.42
N CYS A 57 6.89 2.29 0.31
CA CYS A 57 8.28 1.86 0.13
C CYS A 57 8.75 1.01 1.30
N MET A 58 8.44 1.40 2.55
CA MET A 58 8.81 0.60 3.71
C MET A 58 8.13 -0.79 3.70
N ALA A 59 6.88 -0.87 3.25
CA ALA A 59 6.20 -2.14 3.04
C ALA A 59 6.89 -2.99 1.97
N GLU A 60 7.30 -2.38 0.85
CA GLU A 60 8.08 -3.04 -0.21
C GLU A 60 9.43 -3.57 0.31
N GLU A 61 10.18 -2.76 1.05
CA GLU A 61 11.47 -3.13 1.64
C GLU A 61 11.35 -4.28 2.64
N ARG A 62 10.23 -4.36 3.36
CA ARG A 62 9.90 -5.48 4.26
C ARG A 62 9.40 -6.73 3.52
N GLY A 63 9.17 -6.65 2.22
CA GLY A 63 8.64 -7.76 1.42
C GLY A 63 7.13 -7.96 1.56
N ILE A 64 6.39 -6.97 2.08
CA ILE A 64 4.95 -7.06 2.31
C ILE A 64 4.22 -6.75 1.00
N GLY A 65 3.46 -7.71 0.48
CA GLY A 65 2.63 -7.51 -0.70
C GLY A 65 3.39 -7.31 -2.01
N VAL A 66 4.69 -7.65 -2.06
CA VAL A 66 5.55 -7.51 -3.25
C VAL A 66 5.15 -8.40 -4.43
N THR A 67 4.31 -9.40 -4.17
CA THR A 67 3.68 -10.29 -5.16
C THR A 67 2.38 -9.72 -5.72
N HIS A 68 1.85 -8.64 -5.15
CA HIS A 68 0.54 -8.09 -5.51
C HIS A 68 0.67 -6.78 -6.27
N SER A 69 -0.08 -6.64 -7.37
CA SER A 69 -0.10 -5.42 -8.19
C SER A 69 -0.54 -4.18 -7.39
N LEU A 70 -1.42 -4.37 -6.41
CA LEU A 70 -1.99 -3.32 -5.57
C LEU A 70 -0.93 -2.46 -4.86
N LEU A 71 0.20 -3.06 -4.45
CA LEU A 71 1.29 -2.33 -3.79
C LEU A 71 1.90 -1.31 -4.75
N TYR A 72 2.23 -1.77 -5.96
CA TYR A 72 2.87 -0.96 -7.00
C TYR A 72 1.92 0.08 -7.58
N GLU A 73 0.64 -0.26 -7.77
CA GLU A 73 -0.41 0.69 -8.16
C GLU A 73 -0.53 1.82 -7.13
N ALA A 74 -0.63 1.49 -5.83
CA ALA A 74 -0.74 2.49 -4.77
C ALA A 74 0.53 3.34 -4.62
N LEU A 75 1.71 2.72 -4.78
CA LEU A 75 2.99 3.41 -4.69
C LEU A 75 3.20 4.37 -5.86
N ALA A 76 2.90 3.93 -7.09
CA ALA A 76 2.97 4.77 -8.27
C ALA A 76 2.00 5.96 -8.16
N ASN A 77 0.74 5.71 -7.79
CA ASN A 77 -0.23 6.80 -7.55
C ASN A 77 0.27 7.81 -6.51
N ALA A 78 0.88 7.35 -5.41
CA ALA A 78 1.45 8.23 -4.38
C ALA A 78 2.61 9.10 -4.92
N LEU A 79 3.44 8.53 -5.79
CA LEU A 79 4.58 9.22 -6.42
C LEU A 79 4.12 10.18 -7.53
N GLU A 80 3.11 9.82 -8.32
CA GLU A 80 2.51 10.68 -9.34
C GLU A 80 1.86 11.93 -8.72
N ARG A 81 1.19 11.78 -7.57
CA ARG A 81 0.65 12.92 -6.81
C ARG A 81 1.74 13.90 -6.36
N GLN A 82 2.96 13.42 -6.20
CA GLN A 82 4.15 14.24 -5.89
C GLN A 82 4.90 14.69 -7.15
N ARG A 83 4.33 14.49 -8.34
CA ARG A 83 4.95 14.75 -9.65
C ARG A 83 6.29 14.01 -9.85
N CYS A 84 6.49 12.92 -9.13
CA CYS A 84 7.68 12.07 -9.19
C CYS A 84 7.48 10.91 -10.18
N PHE A 85 7.18 11.23 -11.44
CA PHE A 85 6.84 10.26 -12.50
C PHE A 85 7.94 9.23 -12.75
N GLN A 86 9.22 9.64 -12.71
CA GLN A 86 10.36 8.73 -12.87
C GLN A 86 10.39 7.63 -11.79
N LYS A 87 10.06 7.97 -10.55
CA LYS A 87 10.01 6.99 -9.45
C LYS A 87 8.77 6.11 -9.57
N ALA A 88 7.65 6.66 -10.02
CA ALA A 88 6.42 5.91 -10.26
C ALA A 88 6.63 4.84 -11.35
N GLU A 89 7.24 5.22 -12.47
CA GLU A 89 7.61 4.31 -13.55
C GLU A 89 8.60 3.22 -13.07
N ALA A 90 9.62 3.61 -12.30
CA ALA A 90 10.54 2.64 -11.70
C ALA A 90 9.83 1.65 -10.77
N ALA A 91 8.82 2.09 -10.00
CA ALA A 91 7.99 1.22 -9.17
C ALA A 91 7.17 0.26 -10.01
N TYR A 92 6.51 0.73 -11.08
CA TYR A 92 5.78 -0.13 -12.01
C TYR A 92 6.67 -1.20 -12.62
N GLN A 93 7.84 -0.83 -13.13
CA GLN A 93 8.80 -1.78 -13.69
C GLN A 93 9.28 -2.81 -12.66
N ARG A 94 9.44 -2.42 -11.38
CA ARG A 94 9.76 -3.38 -10.30
C ARG A 94 8.63 -4.39 -10.09
N GLY A 95 7.37 -3.93 -10.05
CA GLY A 95 6.20 -4.81 -9.92
C GLY A 95 6.05 -5.79 -11.09
N LEU A 96 6.34 -5.31 -12.31
CA LEU A 96 6.41 -6.13 -13.52
C LEU A 96 7.51 -7.20 -13.44
N ARG A 97 8.74 -6.79 -13.09
CA ARG A 97 9.89 -7.71 -12.95
C ARG A 97 9.68 -8.78 -11.88
N ARG A 98 8.93 -8.47 -10.82
CA ARG A 98 8.61 -9.42 -9.74
C ARG A 98 7.46 -10.37 -10.08
N GLY A 99 6.85 -10.21 -11.25
CA GLY A 99 5.77 -11.07 -11.70
C GLY A 99 4.47 -10.90 -10.92
N THR A 100 4.20 -9.68 -10.43
CA THR A 100 3.02 -9.40 -9.59
C THR A 100 1.71 -9.88 -10.22
N GLU A 101 0.97 -10.74 -9.54
CA GLU A 101 -0.29 -11.27 -10.05
C GLU A 101 -1.49 -10.40 -9.65
N PRO A 102 -2.43 -10.11 -10.58
CA PRO A 102 -2.41 -10.45 -11.99
C PRO A 102 -1.56 -9.46 -12.80
N GLN A 103 -0.54 -9.96 -13.51
CA GLN A 103 0.44 -9.16 -14.27
C GLN A 103 -0.23 -8.22 -15.28
N GLY A 104 -1.31 -8.69 -15.91
CA GLY A 104 -2.09 -7.90 -16.87
C GLY A 104 -2.92 -6.77 -16.26
N LYS A 105 -2.95 -6.57 -14.94
CA LYS A 105 -3.57 -5.39 -14.33
C LYS A 105 -2.58 -4.23 -14.23
N LEU A 106 -1.33 -4.54 -13.94
CA LEU A 106 -0.26 -3.55 -13.85
C LEU A 106 0.06 -2.97 -15.23
N GLU A 107 0.13 -3.83 -16.26
CA GLU A 107 0.33 -3.38 -17.66
C GLU A 107 -0.79 -2.47 -18.15
N ARG A 108 -2.06 -2.79 -17.82
CA ARG A 108 -3.21 -1.96 -18.19
C ARG A 108 -3.29 -0.63 -17.44
N SER A 109 -2.68 -0.54 -16.26
CA SER A 109 -2.63 0.73 -15.52
C SER A 109 -1.47 1.63 -15.96
N PHE A 110 -0.52 1.10 -16.74
CA PHE A 110 0.66 1.81 -17.24
C PHE A 110 0.55 2.20 -18.73
N ALA A 111 -0.43 1.65 -19.47
CA ALA A 111 -0.72 1.97 -20.87
C ALA A 111 -1.69 3.15 -21.01
#